data_AF-A0A1H8NFA3-F1
#
_entry.id   AF-A0A1H8NFA3-F1
#
_cell.length_a   1.000
_cell.length_b   1.000
_cell.length_c   1.000
_cell.angle_alpha   90.00
_cell.angle_beta   90.00
_cell.angle_gamma   90.00
#
_symmetry.space_group_name_H-M   'P 1'
#
loop_
_entity.id
_entity.type
_entity.pdbx_description
1 polymer ?
#
loop_
_entity_poly.entity_id
_entity_poly.type
_entity_poly.pdbx_seq_one_letter_code
_entity_poly.pdbx_strand_id
1 'polypeptide(L)'
;MHALSPALCALALISVSGPALALDSWTATTERGLPVLSLTQGEGSVRIVCDPDRVFGPTPNGAVIVALPRDKAPTTVVFLAKSGEQARLAIVNGAAAQAKADAAEWASMIEILRRGGEFAVVSSQDSLSFETAPLPDLACE
;
A
#
# COMPACT_ATOMS: atom_id res chain seq x y z
N MET A 1 -71.95 13.85 14.84
CA MET A 1 -71.34 12.54 14.46
C MET A 1 -70.80 12.71 13.05
N HIS A 2 -69.63 12.14 12.72
CA HIS A 2 -68.63 12.52 11.68
C HIS A 2 -67.46 13.33 12.30
N ALA A 3 -66.16 13.05 12.10
CA ALA A 3 -65.48 12.06 11.25
C ALA A 3 -63.96 11.97 11.59
N LEU A 4 -63.32 10.93 11.05
CA LEU A 4 -61.91 10.79 10.59
C LEU A 4 -60.77 10.63 11.64
N SER A 5 -60.27 9.39 11.74
CA SER A 5 -58.90 9.08 12.19
C SER A 5 -57.93 9.07 11.00
N PRO A 6 -56.75 9.71 11.09
CA PRO A 6 -55.69 9.55 10.09
C PRO A 6 -54.83 8.32 10.42
N ALA A 7 -54.77 7.38 9.48
CA ALA A 7 -53.80 6.30 9.50
C ALA A 7 -52.41 6.87 9.14
N LEU A 8 -51.51 6.95 10.11
CA LEU A 8 -50.09 7.23 9.87
C LEU A 8 -49.42 5.97 9.29
N CYS A 9 -49.13 5.98 7.98
CA CYS A 9 -48.20 5.05 7.36
C CYS A 9 -46.77 5.46 7.73
N ALA A 10 -46.17 4.77 8.71
CA ALA A 10 -44.74 4.85 8.97
C ALA A 10 -44.00 3.98 7.94
N LEU A 11 -43.36 4.60 6.95
CA LEU A 11 -42.36 3.94 6.11
C LEU A 11 -41.06 3.77 6.91
N ALA A 12 -40.78 2.54 7.34
CA ALA A 12 -39.48 2.16 7.87
C ALA A 12 -38.47 2.07 6.72
N LEU A 13 -37.55 3.03 6.65
CA LEU A 13 -36.37 2.97 5.79
C LEU A 13 -35.39 1.95 6.39
N ILE A 14 -35.35 0.75 5.81
CA ILE A 14 -34.34 -0.27 6.15
C ILE A 14 -33.06 0.09 5.37
N SER A 15 -32.12 0.76 6.02
CA SER A 15 -30.76 0.92 5.52
C SER A 15 -30.04 -0.44 5.61
N VAL A 16 -29.84 -1.10 4.47
CA VAL A 16 -29.03 -2.32 4.37
C VAL A 16 -27.55 -1.91 4.41
N SER A 17 -26.95 -1.99 5.59
CA SER A 17 -25.50 -1.88 5.76
C SER A 17 -24.87 -3.22 5.34
N GLY A 18 -24.40 -3.32 4.11
CA GLY A 18 -23.57 -4.45 3.69
C GLY A 18 -22.21 -4.43 4.42
N PRO A 19 -21.55 -5.58 4.61
CA PRO A 19 -20.20 -5.60 5.18
C PRO A 19 -19.25 -4.85 4.23
N ALA A 20 -18.69 -3.73 4.70
CA ALA A 20 -17.56 -3.11 4.04
C ALA A 20 -16.37 -4.07 4.19
N LEU A 21 -15.86 -4.60 3.08
CA LEU A 21 -14.56 -5.27 3.09
C LEU A 21 -13.54 -4.23 3.54
N ALA A 22 -12.85 -4.50 4.66
CA ALA A 22 -11.82 -3.62 5.15
C ALA A 22 -10.61 -3.72 4.22
N LEU A 23 -10.26 -2.60 3.58
CA LEU A 23 -9.01 -2.47 2.84
C LEU A 23 -7.82 -2.68 3.77
N ASP A 24 -6.72 -3.18 3.23
CA ASP A 24 -5.44 -3.20 3.90
C ASP A 24 -4.98 -1.76 4.15
N SER A 25 -4.66 -1.44 5.40
CA SER A 25 -4.34 -0.09 5.83
C SER A 25 -2.85 0.10 6.02
N TRP A 26 -2.33 1.16 5.41
CA TRP A 26 -0.98 1.63 5.69
C TRP A 26 -0.89 2.12 7.13
N THR A 27 0.04 1.56 7.89
CA THR A 27 0.37 2.04 9.22
C THR A 27 1.56 2.99 9.12
N ALA A 28 1.39 4.23 9.58
CA ALA A 28 2.44 5.22 9.63
C ALA A 28 3.15 5.22 10.99
N THR A 29 4.47 5.12 10.99
CA THR A 29 5.33 5.26 12.17
C THR A 29 6.48 6.22 11.87
N THR A 30 7.25 6.60 12.90
CA THR A 30 8.50 7.35 12.73
C THR A 30 9.67 6.51 13.23
N GLU A 31 10.67 6.29 12.37
CA GLU A 31 11.90 5.58 12.74
C GLU A 31 13.10 6.46 12.43
N ARG A 32 13.93 6.73 13.45
CA ARG A 32 15.11 7.60 13.34
C ARG A 32 14.81 8.98 12.73
N GLY A 33 13.59 9.48 12.94
CA GLY A 33 13.15 10.78 12.42
C GLY A 33 12.54 10.75 11.02
N LEU A 34 12.46 9.59 10.35
CA LEU A 34 11.79 9.46 9.05
C LEU A 34 10.41 8.81 9.18
N PRO A 35 9.43 9.22 8.36
CA PRO A 35 8.18 8.50 8.23
C PRO A 35 8.42 7.14 7.60
N VAL A 36 7.81 6.11 8.18
CA VAL A 36 7.78 4.75 7.65
C VAL A 36 6.32 4.35 7.48
N LEU A 37 5.95 3.97 6.25
CA LEU A 37 4.64 3.40 5.97
C LEU A 37 4.78 1.89 5.84
N SER A 38 3.93 1.14 6.52
CA SER A 38 3.99 -0.32 6.54
C SER A 38 2.63 -0.94 6.20
N LEU A 39 2.66 -1.98 5.37
CA LEU A 39 1.57 -2.95 5.16
C LEU A 39 2.02 -4.30 5.68
N THR A 40 1.11 -5.02 6.33
CA THR A 40 1.35 -6.35 6.86
C THR A 40 0.20 -7.26 6.46
N GLN A 41 0.52 -8.45 5.98
CA GLN A 41 -0.45 -9.50 5.68
C GLN A 41 0.09 -10.84 6.16
N GLY A 42 -0.53 -11.40 7.21
CA GLY A 42 -0.01 -12.60 7.87
C GLY A 42 1.41 -12.38 8.39
N GLU A 43 2.35 -13.21 7.92
CA GLU A 43 3.78 -13.11 8.26
C GLU A 43 4.58 -12.22 7.28
N GLY A 44 3.93 -11.70 6.23
CA GLY A 44 4.54 -10.90 5.19
C GLY A 44 4.37 -9.40 5.43
N SER A 45 5.27 -8.59 4.85
CA SER A 45 5.14 -7.13 4.92
C SER A 45 5.83 -6.39 3.78
N VAL A 46 5.33 -5.18 3.54
CA VAL A 46 5.95 -4.16 2.69
C VAL A 46 6.11 -2.91 3.53
N ARG A 47 7.32 -2.35 3.58
CA ARG A 47 7.60 -1.09 4.27
C ARG A 47 8.25 -0.13 3.30
N ILE A 48 7.81 1.11 3.28
CA ILE A 48 8.42 2.17 2.49
C ILE A 48 8.85 3.31 3.40
N VAL A 49 10.06 3.80 3.16
CA VAL A 49 10.67 4.92 3.87
C VAL A 49 11.07 5.95 2.83
N CYS A 50 10.64 7.18 3.03
CA CYS A 50 11.03 8.31 2.20
C CYS A 50 11.82 9.32 3.03
N ASP A 51 12.88 9.86 2.44
CA ASP A 51 13.70 10.95 2.98
C ASP A 51 13.75 12.12 1.97
N PRO A 52 12.60 12.81 1.73
CA PRO A 52 12.57 13.96 0.82
C PRO A 52 13.36 15.16 1.38
N ASP A 53 13.44 15.26 2.70
CA ASP A 53 14.11 16.35 3.42
C ASP A 53 15.63 16.18 3.53
N ARG A 54 16.17 15.04 3.06
CA ARG A 54 17.60 14.74 2.99
C ARG A 54 18.25 14.67 4.38
N VAL A 55 17.55 14.10 5.35
CA VAL A 55 18.02 13.90 6.72
C VAL A 55 19.29 13.03 6.74
N PHE A 56 19.40 12.06 5.83
CA PHE A 56 20.50 11.08 5.80
C PHE A 56 21.45 11.19 4.60
N GLY A 57 21.43 12.30 3.87
CA GLY A 57 22.34 12.49 2.73
C GLY A 57 22.22 13.86 2.06
N PRO A 58 23.03 14.15 1.03
CA PRO A 58 22.93 15.41 0.28
C PRO A 58 21.78 15.43 -0.74
N THR A 59 21.13 14.29 -1.00
CA THR A 59 20.07 14.12 -2.00
C THR A 59 18.86 13.41 -1.38
N PRO A 60 17.64 13.63 -1.90
CA PRO A 60 16.48 12.82 -1.51
C PRO A 60 16.77 11.34 -1.71
N ASN A 61 16.20 10.50 -0.85
CA ASN A 61 16.39 9.06 -0.94
C ASN A 61 15.17 8.31 -0.38
N GLY A 62 15.13 7.01 -0.63
CA GLY A 62 14.05 6.16 -0.22
C GLY A 62 14.47 4.70 -0.23
N ALA A 63 13.71 3.89 0.50
CA ALA A 63 13.91 2.45 0.51
C ALA A 63 12.56 1.76 0.63
N VAL A 64 12.41 0.66 -0.11
CA VAL A 64 11.34 -0.30 0.11
C VAL A 64 11.93 -1.58 0.65
N ILE A 65 11.36 -2.07 1.75
CA ILE A 65 11.76 -3.28 2.45
C ILE A 65 10.61 -4.27 2.27
N VAL A 66 10.93 -5.47 1.79
CA VAL A 66 9.93 -6.50 1.52
C VAL A 66 10.31 -7.75 2.31
N ALA A 67 9.36 -8.27 3.08
CA ALA A 67 9.49 -9.57 3.73
C ALA A 67 8.39 -10.49 3.21
N LEU A 68 8.80 -11.58 2.55
CA LEU A 68 7.89 -12.60 2.04
C LEU A 68 7.87 -13.83 2.97
N PRO A 69 6.70 -14.43 3.26
CA PRO A 69 6.60 -15.60 4.13
C PRO A 69 7.45 -16.80 3.69
N ARG A 70 7.52 -17.11 2.39
CA ARG A 70 8.18 -18.30 1.83
C ARG A 70 9.51 -17.99 1.17
N ASP A 71 9.70 -16.78 0.65
CA ASP A 71 10.98 -16.34 0.10
C ASP A 71 11.68 -15.40 1.08
N LYS A 72 12.59 -15.95 1.89
CA LYS A 72 13.25 -15.19 2.98
C LYS A 72 14.37 -14.27 2.49
N ALA A 73 14.85 -14.45 1.26
CA ALA A 73 15.94 -13.66 0.71
C ALA A 73 15.79 -13.46 -0.81
N PRO A 74 14.68 -12.83 -1.26
CA PRO A 74 14.48 -12.55 -2.67
C PRO A 74 15.59 -11.62 -3.15
N THR A 75 16.14 -11.88 -4.34
CA THR A 75 17.09 -10.98 -5.02
C THR A 75 16.38 -10.03 -5.97
N THR A 76 15.12 -10.30 -6.30
CA THR A 76 14.25 -9.47 -7.12
C THR A 76 12.82 -9.60 -6.62
N VAL A 77 12.11 -8.49 -6.59
CA VAL A 77 10.66 -8.45 -6.40
C VAL A 77 10.02 -7.63 -7.52
N VAL A 78 8.76 -7.96 -7.83
CA VAL A 78 7.93 -7.22 -8.76
C VAL A 78 6.70 -6.74 -8.04
N PHE A 79 6.46 -5.44 -8.05
CA PHE A 79 5.18 -4.85 -7.72
C PHE A 79 4.29 -4.95 -8.96
N LEU A 80 3.18 -5.67 -8.87
CA LEU A 80 2.26 -5.91 -9.97
C LEU A 80 0.89 -5.37 -9.59
N ALA A 81 0.47 -4.28 -10.22
CA ALA A 81 -0.88 -3.75 -10.06
C ALA A 81 -1.89 -4.60 -10.85
N LYS A 82 -3.15 -4.60 -10.41
CA LYS A 82 -4.26 -5.26 -11.13
C LYS A 82 -4.44 -4.78 -12.58
N SER A 83 -4.02 -3.55 -12.89
CA SER A 83 -4.01 -3.00 -14.25
C SER A 83 -3.03 -3.71 -15.19
N GLY A 84 -2.09 -4.49 -14.65
CA GLY A 84 -0.96 -5.08 -15.38
C GLY A 84 0.30 -4.21 -15.36
N GLU A 85 0.22 -3.00 -14.79
CA GLU A 85 1.40 -2.15 -14.52
C GLU A 85 2.34 -2.86 -13.55
N GLN A 86 3.64 -2.78 -13.82
CA GLN A 86 4.67 -3.52 -13.10
C GLN A 86 5.88 -2.66 -12.82
N ALA A 87 6.47 -2.87 -11.66
CA ALA A 87 7.77 -2.33 -11.28
C ALA A 87 8.66 -3.43 -10.70
N ARG A 88 9.80 -3.68 -11.32
CA ARG A 88 10.80 -4.68 -10.96
C ARG A 88 11.95 -4.03 -10.20
N LEU A 89 12.15 -4.47 -8.97
CA LEU A 89 13.20 -3.96 -8.09
C LEU A 89 14.20 -5.05 -7.73
N ALA A 90 15.50 -4.73 -7.83
CA ALA A 90 16.56 -5.56 -7.27
C ALA A 90 16.60 -5.39 -5.75
N ILE A 91 16.64 -6.51 -5.02
CA ILE A 91 16.67 -6.52 -3.56
C ILE A 91 18.07 -6.91 -3.08
N VAL A 92 18.64 -6.08 -2.22
CA VAL A 92 19.93 -6.32 -1.58
C VAL A 92 19.74 -6.19 -0.06
N ASN A 93 20.09 -7.23 0.69
CA ASN A 93 19.90 -7.29 2.14
C ASN A 93 18.44 -6.99 2.58
N GLY A 94 17.45 -7.48 1.81
CA GLY A 94 16.03 -7.34 2.12
C GLY A 94 15.39 -6.00 1.70
N ALA A 95 16.14 -5.10 1.07
CA ALA A 95 15.62 -3.81 0.61
C ALA A 95 16.01 -3.47 -0.84
N ALA A 96 15.17 -2.72 -1.52
CA ALA A 96 15.54 -1.93 -2.69
C ALA A 96 15.72 -0.48 -2.26
N ALA A 97 16.88 0.11 -2.59
CA ALA A 97 17.18 1.51 -2.33
C ALA A 97 16.96 2.33 -3.60
N GLN A 98 16.27 3.46 -3.48
CA GLN A 98 15.97 4.37 -4.59
C GLN A 98 17.20 4.71 -5.41
N ALA A 99 18.28 5.13 -4.74
CA ALA A 99 19.52 5.54 -5.39
C ALA A 99 20.22 4.43 -6.21
N LYS A 100 19.78 3.17 -6.10
CA LYS A 100 20.34 2.02 -6.83
C LYS A 100 19.32 1.37 -7.78
N ALA A 101 18.05 1.73 -7.68
CA ALA A 101 17.00 1.22 -8.54
C ALA A 101 17.07 1.90 -9.91
N ASP A 102 16.54 1.24 -10.94
CA ASP A 102 16.24 1.92 -12.19
C ASP A 102 15.18 3.01 -11.91
N ALA A 103 15.39 4.20 -12.47
CA ALA A 103 14.55 5.36 -12.16
C ALA A 103 13.10 5.17 -12.64
N ALA A 104 12.89 4.50 -13.78
CA ALA A 104 11.55 4.24 -14.31
C ALA A 104 10.83 3.17 -13.48
N GLU A 105 11.55 2.11 -13.09
CA GLU A 105 10.99 1.07 -12.22
C GLU A 105 10.65 1.62 -10.83
N TRP A 106 11.51 2.48 -10.26
CA TRP A 106 11.22 3.13 -8.98
C TRP A 106 9.99 4.04 -9.07
N ALA A 107 9.92 4.88 -10.09
CA ALA A 107 8.78 5.78 -10.31
C ALA A 107 7.47 4.98 -10.50
N SER A 108 7.49 3.91 -11.30
CA SER A 108 6.30 3.06 -11.47
C SER A 108 5.88 2.39 -10.15
N MET A 109 6.82 1.93 -9.33
CA MET A 109 6.49 1.40 -8.00
C MET A 109 5.79 2.46 -7.14
N ILE A 110 6.32 3.69 -7.09
CA ILE A 110 5.70 4.79 -6.33
C ILE A 110 4.29 5.09 -6.85
N GLU A 111 4.08 5.11 -8.15
CA GLU A 111 2.76 5.35 -8.76
C GLU A 111 1.77 4.21 -8.51
N ILE A 112 2.23 2.95 -8.47
CA ILE A 112 1.40 1.81 -8.04
C ILE A 112 0.93 2.03 -6.59
N LEU A 113 1.84 2.38 -5.67
CA LEU A 113 1.50 2.58 -4.26
C LEU A 113 0.63 3.83 -4.01
N ARG A 114 0.92 4.96 -4.68
CA ARG A 114 0.13 6.21 -4.58
C ARG A 114 -1.30 6.03 -5.02
N ARG A 115 -1.52 5.30 -6.11
CA ARG A 115 -2.84 5.03 -6.66
C ARG A 115 -3.67 4.12 -5.75
N GLY A 116 -3.00 3.23 -5.01
CA GLY A 116 -3.66 2.19 -4.22
C GLY A 116 -4.44 1.21 -5.09
N GLY A 117 -5.43 0.57 -4.50
CA GLY A 117 -6.15 -0.55 -5.10
C GLY A 117 -5.43 -1.87 -4.91
N GLU A 118 -5.78 -2.85 -5.73
CA GLU A 118 -5.23 -4.20 -5.66
C GLU A 118 -3.87 -4.28 -6.35
N PHE A 119 -2.85 -4.74 -5.62
CA PHE A 119 -1.53 -5.04 -6.15
C PHE A 119 -0.90 -6.22 -5.42
N ALA A 120 0.06 -6.87 -6.07
CA ALA A 120 0.86 -7.94 -5.50
C ALA A 120 2.34 -7.58 -5.47
N VAL A 121 3.06 -8.09 -4.46
CA VAL A 121 4.52 -8.12 -4.44
C VAL A 121 4.95 -9.55 -4.64
N VAL A 122 5.65 -9.80 -5.75
CA VAL A 122 5.93 -11.14 -6.26
C VAL A 122 7.43 -11.36 -6.34
N SER A 123 7.90 -12.50 -5.85
CA SER A 123 9.25 -13.02 -6.12
C SER A 123 9.16 -14.32 -6.93
N SER A 124 10.30 -14.96 -7.17
CA SER A 124 10.33 -16.26 -7.85
C SER A 124 9.72 -17.41 -7.04
N GLN A 125 9.58 -17.26 -5.72
CA GLN A 125 9.16 -18.33 -4.82
C GLN A 125 7.95 -17.98 -3.94
N ASP A 126 7.50 -16.73 -3.96
CA ASP A 126 6.38 -16.28 -3.11
C ASP A 126 5.66 -15.04 -3.67
N SER A 127 4.51 -14.75 -3.10
CA SER A 127 3.76 -13.52 -3.39
C SER A 127 2.91 -13.08 -2.20
N LEU A 128 2.80 -11.77 -2.01
CA LEU A 128 1.82 -11.13 -1.12
C LEU A 128 0.88 -10.25 -1.93
N SER A 129 -0.39 -10.14 -1.55
CA SER A 129 -1.37 -9.33 -2.26
C SER A 129 -2.09 -8.40 -1.30
N PHE A 130 -2.22 -7.13 -1.67
CA PHE A 130 -2.84 -6.10 -0.85
C PHE A 130 -3.95 -5.41 -1.64
N GLU A 131 -4.96 -4.92 -0.95
CA GLU A 131 -5.95 -3.99 -1.50
C GLU A 131 -6.02 -2.74 -0.62
N THR A 132 -5.44 -1.63 -1.08
CA THR A 132 -5.26 -0.43 -0.23
C THR A 132 -6.06 0.77 -0.71
N ALA A 133 -6.29 1.73 0.18
CA ALA A 133 -6.66 3.08 -0.23
C ALA A 133 -5.49 3.78 -0.94
N PRO A 134 -5.75 4.84 -1.73
CA PRO A 134 -4.70 5.68 -2.31
C PRO A 134 -3.81 6.37 -1.24
N LEU A 135 -2.55 6.62 -1.59
CA LEU A 135 -1.54 7.33 -0.78
C LEU A 135 -0.98 8.56 -1.53
N PRO A 136 -1.75 9.65 -1.71
CA PRO A 136 -1.32 10.79 -2.53
C PRO A 136 -0.07 11.51 -1.97
N ASP A 137 0.17 11.44 -0.66
CA ASP A 137 1.26 12.17 0.01
C ASP A 137 2.58 11.38 0.08
N LEU A 138 2.68 10.24 -0.60
CA LEU A 138 3.91 9.44 -0.65
C LEU A 138 5.01 10.20 -1.43
N ALA A 139 6.03 10.70 -0.73
CA ALA A 139 7.07 11.57 -1.29
C ALA A 139 8.44 10.88 -1.43
N CYS A 140 8.53 9.87 -2.30
CA CYS A 140 9.73 9.07 -2.56
C CYS A 140 10.27 9.30 -4.00
N GLU A 141 10.45 10.54 -4.43
CA GLU A 141 10.95 10.90 -5.78
C GLU A 141 12.45 11.18 -5.84
#